data_AF-A0A520ASY8-F1
#
_entry.id   AF-A0A520ASY8-F1
#
_cell.length_a   1.000
_cell.length_b   1.000
_cell.length_c   1.000
_cell.angle_alpha   90.00
_cell.angle_beta   90.00
_cell.angle_gamma   90.00
#
_symmetry.space_group_name_H-M   'P 1'
#
loop_
_entity.id
_entity.type
_entity.pdbx_description
1 polymer ?
#
loop_
_entity_poly.entity_id
_entity_poly.type
_entity_poly.pdbx_seq_one_letter_code
_entity_poly.pdbx_strand_id
1 'polypeptide(L)'
;MQALSNTSRIIADELRKAERSINLATRDTAQFLLTTLDATEVHRLSPAMTQRTVKAVVAALASLVEGQDHMAMRAHLAAEKVGRQLGLTETSWGEPTPKPAMGTLGEDALVDP
;
A
#
# COMPACT_ATOMS: atom_id res chain seq x y z
N MET A 1 -19.94 -27.70 9.49
CA MET A 1 -19.32 -27.41 8.18
C MET A 1 -19.89 -26.17 7.48
N GLN A 2 -21.21 -25.96 7.44
CA GLN A 2 -21.80 -24.76 6.78
C GLN A 2 -21.31 -23.42 7.34
N ALA A 3 -21.17 -23.29 8.67
CA ALA A 3 -20.68 -22.05 9.29
C ALA A 3 -19.26 -21.66 8.82
N LEU A 4 -18.33 -22.62 8.75
CA LEU A 4 -16.95 -22.39 8.29
C LEU A 4 -16.90 -22.02 6.80
N SER A 5 -17.74 -22.64 5.98
CA SER A 5 -17.88 -22.31 4.56
C SER A 5 -18.45 -20.89 4.35
N ASN A 6 -19.41 -20.48 5.19
CA ASN A 6 -19.96 -19.13 5.13
C ASN A 6 -18.91 -18.09 5.55
N THR A 7 -18.16 -18.34 6.62
CA THR A 7 -17.12 -17.41 7.11
C THR A 7 -15.99 -17.26 6.10
N SER A 8 -15.49 -18.35 5.51
CA SER A 8 -14.43 -18.29 4.50
C SER A 8 -14.85 -17.50 3.26
N ARG A 9 -16.10 -17.64 2.80
CA ARG A 9 -16.63 -16.84 1.69
C ARG A 9 -16.65 -15.34 2.01
N ILE A 10 -17.11 -14.97 3.21
CA ILE A 10 -17.15 -13.56 3.66
C ILE A 10 -15.75 -12.96 3.65
N ILE A 11 -14.75 -13.68 4.20
CA ILE A 11 -13.36 -13.21 4.23
C ILE A 11 -12.82 -13.01 2.81
N ALA A 12 -13.08 -13.94 1.90
CA ALA A 12 -12.66 -13.81 0.50
C ALA A 12 -13.33 -12.61 -0.21
N ASP A 13 -14.60 -12.34 0.07
CA ASP A 13 -15.31 -11.21 -0.52
C ASP A 13 -14.81 -9.86 0.02
N GLU A 14 -14.54 -9.78 1.32
CA GLU A 14 -13.93 -8.60 1.95
C GLU A 14 -12.51 -8.34 1.42
N LEU A 15 -11.70 -9.39 1.23
CA LEU A 15 -10.38 -9.25 0.60
C LEU A 15 -10.48 -8.64 -0.80
N ARG A 16 -11.34 -9.21 -1.67
CA ARG A 16 -11.55 -8.68 -3.03
C ARG A 16 -12.06 -7.24 -3.02
N LYS A 17 -12.87 -6.88 -2.02
CA LYS A 17 -13.38 -5.51 -1.87
C LYS A 17 -12.26 -4.55 -1.47
N ALA A 18 -11.40 -4.94 -0.55
CA ALA A 18 -10.22 -4.16 -0.16
C ALA A 18 -9.27 -3.96 -1.36
N GLU A 19 -8.97 -5.02 -2.11
CA GLU A 19 -8.13 -4.94 -3.32
C GLU A 19 -8.71 -3.98 -4.36
N ARG A 20 -10.02 -4.06 -4.64
CA ARG A 20 -10.69 -3.13 -5.56
C ARG A 20 -10.62 -1.69 -5.07
N SER A 21 -10.79 -1.46 -3.78
CA SER A 21 -10.72 -0.12 -3.19
C SER A 21 -9.33 0.50 -3.36
N ILE A 22 -8.26 -0.27 -3.12
CA ILE A 22 -6.89 0.18 -3.30
C ILE A 22 -6.63 0.52 -4.76
N ASN A 23 -6.99 -0.38 -5.67
CA ASN A 23 -6.81 -0.18 -7.11
C ASN A 23 -7.57 1.04 -7.63
N LEU A 24 -8.78 1.28 -7.13
CA LEU A 24 -9.58 2.44 -7.49
C LEU A 24 -8.91 3.74 -7.02
N ALA A 25 -8.45 3.81 -5.77
CA ALA A 25 -7.77 5.00 -5.24
C ALA A 25 -6.51 5.36 -6.04
N THR A 26 -5.70 4.38 -6.40
CA THR A 26 -4.51 4.59 -7.24
C THR A 26 -4.90 5.08 -8.64
N ARG A 27 -5.91 4.47 -9.26
CA ARG A 27 -6.40 4.86 -10.59
C ARG A 27 -6.98 6.27 -10.60
N ASP A 28 -7.82 6.62 -9.63
CA ASP A 28 -8.45 7.94 -9.54
C ASP A 28 -7.40 9.04 -9.38
N THR A 29 -6.37 8.77 -8.56
CA THR A 29 -5.25 9.70 -8.37
C THR A 29 -4.43 9.89 -9.65
N ALA A 30 -4.13 8.81 -10.36
CA ALA A 30 -3.44 8.88 -11.66
C ALA A 30 -4.29 9.57 -12.73
N GLN A 31 -5.59 9.28 -12.77
CA GLN A 31 -6.51 9.91 -13.73
C GLN A 31 -6.64 11.41 -13.47
N PHE A 32 -6.69 11.84 -12.21
CA PHE A 32 -6.68 13.25 -11.86
C PHE A 32 -5.43 13.97 -12.38
N LEU A 33 -4.24 13.33 -12.33
CA LEU A 33 -3.02 13.86 -12.92
C LEU A 33 -3.16 14.06 -14.43
N LEU A 34 -3.61 13.04 -15.15
CA LEU A 34 -3.79 13.10 -16.62
C LEU A 34 -4.76 14.22 -17.00
N THR A 35 -5.93 14.25 -16.38
CA THR A 35 -6.94 15.29 -16.62
C THR A 35 -6.40 16.70 -16.32
N THR A 36 -5.56 16.85 -15.29
CA THR A 36 -4.93 18.15 -14.96
C THR A 36 -3.94 18.59 -16.02
N LEU A 37 -3.15 17.66 -16.57
CA LEU A 37 -2.20 17.93 -17.64
C LEU A 37 -2.94 18.30 -18.94
N ASP A 38 -3.95 17.52 -19.32
CA ASP A 38 -4.79 17.80 -20.50
C ASP A 38 -5.46 19.18 -20.38
N ALA A 39 -6.04 19.50 -19.22
CA ALA A 39 -6.64 20.80 -18.98
C ALA A 39 -5.61 21.95 -19.02
N THR A 40 -4.38 21.70 -18.57
CA THR A 40 -3.29 22.68 -18.68
C THR A 40 -2.97 22.98 -20.14
N GLU A 41 -2.87 21.95 -20.97
CA GLU A 41 -2.58 22.07 -22.40
C GLU A 41 -3.71 22.81 -23.13
N VAL A 42 -4.97 22.39 -22.92
CA VAL A 42 -6.15 22.94 -23.60
C VAL A 42 -6.44 24.38 -23.16
N HIS A 43 -6.36 24.67 -21.86
CA HIS A 43 -6.77 25.96 -21.29
C HIS A 43 -5.60 26.90 -20.99
N ARG A 44 -4.36 26.51 -21.30
CA ARG A 44 -3.14 27.29 -21.04
C ARG A 44 -3.05 27.74 -19.58
N LEU A 45 -3.30 26.80 -18.66
CA LEU A 45 -3.17 27.09 -17.22
C LEU A 45 -1.76 27.55 -16.89
N SER A 46 -1.63 28.32 -15.81
CA SER A 46 -0.34 28.83 -15.36
C SER A 46 0.65 27.68 -15.11
N PRO A 47 1.86 27.70 -15.73
CA PRO A 47 2.86 26.65 -15.54
C PRO A 47 3.21 26.41 -14.07
N ALA A 48 3.26 27.47 -13.26
CA ALA A 48 3.55 27.37 -11.82
C ALA A 48 2.44 26.65 -11.05
N MET A 49 1.17 26.86 -11.42
CA MET A 49 0.04 26.16 -10.82
C MET A 49 0.04 24.69 -11.20
N THR A 50 0.18 24.38 -12.49
CA THR A 50 0.25 23.00 -12.98
C THR A 50 1.39 22.25 -12.31
N GLN A 51 2.59 22.85 -12.23
CA GLN A 51 3.73 22.22 -11.58
C GLN A 51 3.46 21.90 -10.10
N ARG A 52 2.82 22.82 -9.35
CA ARG A 52 2.46 22.57 -7.95
C ARG A 52 1.45 21.42 -7.82
N THR A 53 0.43 21.39 -8.67
CA THR A 53 -0.58 20.32 -8.66
C THR A 53 0.02 18.97 -9.02
N VAL A 54 0.82 18.90 -10.10
CA VAL A 54 1.51 17.66 -10.52
C VAL A 54 2.38 17.12 -9.38
N LYS A 55 3.18 17.99 -8.74
CA LYS A 55 4.02 17.60 -7.59
C LYS A 55 3.19 17.02 -6.44
N ALA A 56 2.07 17.65 -6.10
CA ALA A 56 1.20 17.17 -5.03
C ALA A 56 0.60 15.80 -5.36
N VAL A 57 0.18 15.57 -6.60
CA VAL A 57 -0.42 14.29 -7.02
C VAL A 57 0.62 13.17 -7.07
N VAL A 58 1.82 13.46 -7.58
CA VAL A 58 2.94 12.50 -7.57
C VAL A 58 3.33 12.15 -6.12
N ALA A 59 3.37 13.13 -5.22
CA ALA A 59 3.62 12.88 -3.79
C ALA A 59 2.52 12.03 -3.14
N ALA A 60 1.25 12.25 -3.51
CA ALA A 60 0.14 11.42 -3.03
C ALA A 60 0.25 9.97 -3.51
N LEU A 61 0.62 9.75 -4.78
CA LEU A 61 0.88 8.40 -5.32
C LEU A 61 2.04 7.71 -4.59
N ALA A 62 3.14 8.43 -4.34
CA ALA A 62 4.27 7.88 -3.58
C ALA A 62 3.86 7.49 -2.15
N SER A 63 3.11 8.34 -1.46
CA SER A 63 2.62 8.07 -0.11
C SER A 63 1.66 6.86 -0.06
N LEU A 64 0.86 6.63 -1.10
CA LEU A 64 0.05 5.41 -1.20
C LEU A 64 0.90 4.14 -1.28
N VAL A 65 2.00 4.16 -2.04
CA VAL A 65 2.93 3.03 -2.14
C VAL A 65 3.61 2.77 -0.79
N GLU A 66 4.19 3.82 -0.17
CA GLU A 66 4.83 3.70 1.14
C GLU A 66 3.85 3.19 2.21
N GLY A 67 2.60 3.68 2.20
CA GLY A 67 1.55 3.21 3.10
C GLY A 67 1.23 1.72 2.90
N GLN A 68 1.20 1.25 1.65
CA GLN A 68 1.01 -0.16 1.33
C GLN A 68 2.18 -1.03 1.81
N ASP A 69 3.42 -0.56 1.65
CA ASP A 69 4.61 -1.27 2.15
C ASP A 69 4.60 -1.40 3.67
N HIS A 70 4.24 -0.33 4.39
CA HIS A 70 4.07 -0.38 5.85
C HIS A 70 2.95 -1.33 6.28
N MET A 71 1.84 -1.37 5.56
CA MET A 71 0.76 -2.33 5.82
C MET A 71 1.21 -3.78 5.58
N ALA A 72 1.93 -4.03 4.49
CA ALA A 72 2.48 -5.34 4.18
C ALA A 72 3.45 -5.82 5.28
N MET A 73 4.35 -4.95 5.75
CA MET A 73 5.23 -5.24 6.88
C MET A 73 4.45 -5.67 8.13
N ARG A 74 3.42 -4.90 8.50
CA ARG A 74 2.60 -5.22 9.67
C ARG A 74 1.84 -6.53 9.50
N ALA A 75 1.37 -6.82 8.28
CA ALA A 75 0.71 -8.07 7.96
C ALA A 75 1.66 -9.28 8.11
N HIS A 76 2.92 -9.17 7.65
CA HIS A 76 3.92 -10.21 7.86
C HIS A 76 4.16 -10.49 9.35
N LEU A 77 4.35 -9.46 10.18
CA LEU A 77 4.56 -9.65 11.63
C LEU A 77 3.36 -10.30 12.31
N ALA A 78 2.14 -9.91 11.94
CA ALA A 78 0.91 -10.50 12.46
C ALA A 78 0.74 -11.97 12.03
N ALA A 79 1.01 -12.26 10.75
CA ALA A 79 1.00 -13.61 10.21
C ALA A 79 1.99 -14.52 10.93
N GLU A 80 3.23 -14.07 11.15
CA GLU A 80 4.23 -14.85 11.88
C GLU A 80 3.81 -15.14 13.32
N LYS A 81 3.25 -14.15 14.02
CA LYS A 81 2.75 -14.32 15.38
C LYS A 81 1.67 -15.40 15.43
N VAL A 82 0.70 -15.36 14.52
CA VAL A 82 -0.39 -16.36 14.47
C VAL A 82 0.14 -17.73 14.05
N GLY A 83 1.02 -17.81 13.06
CA GLY A 83 1.61 -19.07 12.60
C GLY A 83 2.35 -19.80 13.70
N ARG A 84 3.16 -19.09 14.48
CA ARG A 84 3.84 -19.65 15.66
C ARG A 84 2.87 -20.16 16.72
N GLN A 85 1.79 -19.42 16.99
CA GLN A 85 0.75 -19.84 17.95
C GLN A 85 0.02 -21.11 17.51
N LEU A 86 -0.08 -21.34 16.20
CA LEU A 86 -0.66 -22.56 15.60
C LEU A 86 0.36 -23.72 15.48
N GLY A 87 1.61 -23.53 15.92
CA GLY A 87 2.67 -24.53 15.81
C GLY A 87 3.21 -24.72 14.38
N LEU A 88 2.96 -23.77 13.48
CA LEU A 88 3.46 -23.82 12.11
C LEU A 88 4.93 -23.42 12.06
N THR A 89 5.72 -24.19 11.31
CA THR A 89 7.15 -23.96 11.10
C THR A 89 7.41 -22.97 9.96
N GLU A 90 6.53 -22.93 8.97
CA GLU A 90 6.55 -21.95 7.89
C GLU A 90 5.62 -20.78 8.21
N THR A 91 6.19 -19.57 8.27
CA THR A 91 5.45 -18.33 8.58
C THR A 91 5.57 -17.26 7.50
N SER A 92 6.21 -17.58 6.37
CA SER A 92 6.39 -16.69 5.24
C SER A 92 5.16 -16.71 4.32
N TRP A 93 4.05 -16.16 4.79
CA TRP A 93 2.76 -16.26 4.08
C TRP A 93 2.50 -15.15 3.05
N GLY A 94 3.53 -14.39 2.66
CA GLY A 94 3.41 -13.21 1.80
C GLY A 94 4.20 -13.27 0.49
N GLU A 95 4.66 -14.44 0.04
CA GLU A 95 5.28 -14.57 -1.29
C GLU A 95 4.30 -14.08 -2.37
N PRO A 96 4.69 -13.16 -3.28
CA PRO A 96 6.03 -12.80 -3.77
C PRO A 96 6.67 -11.55 -3.12
N THR A 97 6.04 -10.94 -2.10
CA THR A 97 6.59 -9.75 -1.44
C THR A 97 7.59 -10.23 -0.40
N PRO A 98 8.92 -10.07 -0.62
CA PRO A 98 9.90 -10.48 0.37
C PRO A 98 9.62 -9.74 1.68
N LYS A 99 9.79 -10.43 2.81
CA LYS A 99 9.75 -9.79 4.13
C LYS A 99 10.64 -8.55 4.07
N PRO A 100 10.13 -7.34 4.36
CA PRO A 100 10.96 -6.16 4.17
C PRO A 100 12.15 -6.27 5.12
N ALA A 101 13.35 -5.96 4.61
CA ALA A 101 14.57 -6.15 5.36
C ALA A 101 14.48 -5.36 6.68
N MET A 102 14.60 -6.04 7.82
CA MET A 102 14.53 -5.39 9.14
C MET A 102 15.74 -4.46 9.43
N GLY A 103 16.64 -4.29 8.46
CA GLY A 103 17.92 -3.59 8.59
C GLY A 103 17.87 -2.06 8.48
N THR A 104 16.72 -1.41 8.57
CA THR A 104 16.61 0.06 8.61
C THR A 104 15.92 0.61 9.85
N LEU A 105 15.63 -0.23 10.85
CA LEU A 105 14.95 0.18 12.09
C LEU A 105 15.89 0.28 13.31
N GLY A 106 17.21 0.18 13.13
CA GLY A 106 18.13 0.34 14.25
C GLY A 106 19.60 0.37 13.85
N GLU A 107 20.06 1.47 13.26
CA GLU A 107 21.48 1.84 13.23
C GLU A 107 21.67 3.30 12.81
N ASP A 108 21.04 4.24 13.53
CA ASP A 108 21.38 5.67 13.42
C ASP A 108 21.14 6.46 14.73
N ALA A 109 21.03 5.75 15.87
CA ALA A 109 20.80 6.34 17.19
C ALA A 109 21.93 6.05 18.20
N LEU A 110 23.13 5.72 17.71
CA LEU A 110 24.34 5.56 18.55
C LEU A 110 25.57 6.12 17.82
N VAL A 111 25.56 7.42 17.54
CA VAL A 111 26.78 8.20 17.39
C VAL A 111 26.64 9.43 18.27
N ASP A 112 27.09 9.28 19.51
CA ASP A 112 27.34 10.39 20.43
C ASP A 112 28.85 10.69 20.37
N PRO A 113 29.29 11.94 20.17
CA PRO A 113 30.63 12.38 20.56
C PRO A 113 30.70 12.80 22.02
#